data_AF-A0A965P956-F1
#
_entry.id   AF-A0A965P956-F1
#
_cell.length_a   1.000
_cell.length_b   1.000
_cell.length_c   1.000
_cell.angle_alpha   90.00
_cell.angle_beta   90.00
_cell.angle_gamma   90.00
#
_symmetry.space_group_name_H-M   'P 1'
#
loop_
_entity.id
_entity.type
_entity.pdbx_description
1 polymer ?
#
loop_
_entity_poly.entity_id
_entity_poly.type
_entity_poly.pdbx_seq_one_letter_code
_entity_poly.pdbx_strand_id
1 'polypeptide(L)'
;MYIKKYNIYYKGKYMPIPKPNQNENRQKFVSRCMSNDTMKKEYPDGKQRVAICLGQTKRKSKSSLIEEVHDTAMYLANNCSWDDEWDEFVWEIEASQIFDEEDKLIAVEKKQNVKLNKPFRTPDGPKKFSVYVKNDKGNVVKVNFGDPNMEIKRDDPERRKSYRARHNCDNPGPKWKANYWSCKMWSKTNVSDLT
;
A
#
# COMPACT_ATOMS: atom_id res chain seq x y z
N MET A 1 -41.96 36.19 -3.95
CA MET A 1 -40.51 35.91 -4.12
C MET A 1 -40.37 34.40 -4.31
N TYR A 2 -40.31 33.93 -5.57
CA TYR A 2 -40.36 32.49 -5.89
C TYR A 2 -38.96 31.88 -5.78
N ILE A 3 -38.78 30.97 -4.83
CA ILE A 3 -37.57 30.16 -4.72
C ILE A 3 -37.63 29.09 -5.81
N LYS A 4 -36.86 29.27 -6.88
CA LYS A 4 -36.66 28.23 -7.90
C LYS A 4 -35.95 27.04 -7.23
N LYS A 5 -36.68 25.95 -6.98
CA LYS A 5 -36.11 24.62 -6.69
C LYS A 5 -35.37 24.17 -7.95
N TYR A 6 -34.05 24.34 -7.97
CA TYR A 6 -33.22 23.73 -8.99
C TYR A 6 -33.12 22.23 -8.68
N ASN A 7 -33.87 21.44 -9.45
CA ASN A 7 -33.75 20.00 -9.48
C ASN A 7 -32.46 19.65 -10.24
N ILE A 8 -31.38 19.39 -9.49
CA ILE A 8 -30.10 18.97 -10.06
C ILE A 8 -30.22 17.50 -10.45
N TYR A 9 -30.67 17.26 -11.68
CA TYR A 9 -30.63 15.94 -12.30
C TYR A 9 -29.17 15.59 -12.62
N TYR A 10 -28.46 14.99 -11.67
CA TYR A 10 -27.27 14.21 -12.02
C TYR A 10 -27.74 12.97 -12.78
N LYS A 11 -27.55 12.95 -14.11
CA LYS A 11 -27.64 11.74 -14.93
C LYS A 11 -26.57 10.75 -14.44
N GLY A 12 -26.91 9.99 -13.39
CA GLY A 12 -26.02 9.01 -12.77
C GLY A 12 -25.78 7.84 -13.70
N LYS A 13 -24.62 7.83 -14.36
CA LYS A 13 -24.01 6.60 -14.86
C LYS A 13 -23.94 5.65 -13.66
N TYR A 14 -24.51 4.44 -13.77
CA TYR A 14 -24.49 3.45 -12.70
C TYR A 14 -23.02 3.18 -12.30
N MET A 15 -22.65 3.57 -11.08
CA MET A 15 -21.28 3.51 -10.56
C MET A 15 -21.11 2.24 -9.72
N PRO A 16 -20.42 1.20 -10.21
CA PRO A 16 -20.17 0.01 -9.40
C PRO A 16 -19.00 0.29 -8.44
N ILE A 17 -19.27 0.95 -7.32
CA ILE A 17 -18.30 0.99 -6.21
C ILE A 17 -18.14 -0.44 -5.67
N PRO A 18 -16.91 -0.96 -5.52
CA PRO A 18 -16.69 -2.29 -4.98
C PRO A 18 -17.33 -2.45 -3.61
N LYS A 19 -18.05 -3.55 -3.39
CA LYS A 19 -18.57 -3.90 -2.06
C LYS A 19 -17.61 -4.85 -1.34
N PRO A 20 -17.54 -4.81 0.00
CA PRO A 20 -16.80 -5.80 0.77
C PRO A 20 -17.40 -7.19 0.60
N ASN A 21 -16.55 -8.21 0.48
CA ASN A 21 -17.02 -9.59 0.52
C ASN A 21 -17.39 -10.00 1.96
N GLN A 22 -18.23 -11.02 2.13
CA GLN A 22 -18.82 -11.38 3.44
C GLN A 22 -17.79 -11.63 4.55
N ASN A 23 -16.61 -12.17 4.22
CA ASN A 23 -15.53 -12.49 5.16
C ASN A 23 -14.21 -11.75 4.85
N GLU A 24 -14.27 -10.65 4.11
CA GLU A 24 -13.08 -9.88 3.77
C GLU A 24 -12.71 -8.94 4.92
N ASN A 25 -11.45 -9.03 5.35
CA ASN A 25 -10.89 -8.09 6.31
C ASN A 25 -10.99 -6.64 5.76
N ARG A 26 -11.27 -5.68 6.65
CA ARG A 26 -11.48 -4.27 6.29
C ARG A 26 -10.29 -3.69 5.53
N GLN A 27 -9.07 -3.88 6.01
CA GLN A 27 -7.85 -3.39 5.36
C GLN A 27 -7.67 -4.02 3.97
N LYS A 28 -7.96 -5.32 3.84
CA LYS A 28 -7.91 -6.04 2.56
C LYS A 28 -8.90 -5.48 1.55
N PHE A 29 -10.14 -5.22 1.97
CA PHE A 29 -11.15 -4.59 1.11
C PHE A 29 -10.72 -3.17 0.69
N VAL A 30 -10.29 -2.34 1.64
CA VAL A 30 -9.90 -0.96 1.36
C VAL A 30 -8.73 -0.93 0.37
N SER A 31 -7.71 -1.77 0.57
CA SER A 31 -6.60 -1.91 -0.39
C SER A 31 -7.09 -2.29 -1.78
N ARG A 32 -7.96 -3.30 -1.91
CA ARG A 32 -8.54 -3.72 -3.20
C ARG A 32 -9.41 -2.62 -3.85
N CYS A 33 -10.18 -1.90 -3.05
CA CYS A 33 -11.02 -0.79 -3.52
C CYS A 33 -10.16 0.38 -4.01
N MET A 34 -9.11 0.72 -3.27
CA MET A 34 -8.17 1.77 -3.64
C MET A 34 -7.39 1.45 -4.92
N SER A 35 -7.03 0.18 -5.08
CA SER A 35 -6.28 -0.35 -6.23
C SER A 35 -7.13 -0.55 -7.48
N ASN A 36 -8.45 -0.42 -7.39
CA ASN A 36 -9.37 -0.75 -8.48
C ASN A 36 -9.28 0.29 -9.61
N ASP A 37 -9.11 -0.15 -10.86
CA ASP A 37 -8.96 0.73 -12.03
C ASP A 37 -10.14 1.70 -12.23
N THR A 38 -11.37 1.27 -11.92
CA THR A 38 -12.54 2.15 -11.99
C THR A 38 -12.48 3.21 -10.90
N MET A 39 -12.06 2.85 -9.68
CA MET A 39 -11.87 3.81 -8.60
C MET A 39 -10.71 4.77 -8.86
N LYS A 40 -9.64 4.29 -9.52
CA LYS A 40 -8.51 5.12 -9.99
C LYS A 40 -8.95 6.18 -10.98
N LYS A 41 -9.74 5.77 -11.96
CA LYS A 41 -10.26 6.63 -13.03
C LYS A 41 -11.28 7.65 -12.55
N GLU A 42 -12.23 7.24 -11.72
CA GLU A 42 -13.36 8.09 -11.32
C GLU A 42 -13.03 9.00 -10.13
N TYR A 43 -12.09 8.59 -9.26
CA TYR A 43 -11.73 9.33 -8.04
C TYR A 43 -10.23 9.59 -7.95
N PRO A 44 -9.58 10.23 -8.93
CA PRO A 44 -8.12 10.30 -9.05
C PRO A 44 -7.41 10.78 -7.77
N ASP A 45 -8.05 11.65 -6.98
CA ASP A 45 -7.57 12.05 -5.66
C ASP A 45 -7.60 10.87 -4.65
N GLY A 46 -6.43 10.48 -4.17
CA GLY A 46 -6.28 9.37 -3.24
C GLY A 46 -7.05 9.57 -1.93
N LYS A 47 -7.14 10.80 -1.39
CA LYS A 47 -7.85 11.07 -0.13
C LYS A 47 -9.35 10.88 -0.29
N GLN A 48 -9.92 11.38 -1.38
CA GLN A 48 -11.32 11.17 -1.74
C GLN A 48 -11.62 9.70 -1.97
N ARG A 49 -10.74 8.98 -2.69
CA ARG A 49 -10.88 7.54 -2.94
C ARG A 49 -10.88 6.75 -1.63
N VAL A 50 -10.00 7.08 -0.68
CA VAL A 50 -9.96 6.45 0.66
C VAL A 50 -11.28 6.68 1.40
N ALA A 51 -11.79 7.90 1.44
CA ALA A 51 -13.06 8.20 2.11
C ALA A 51 -14.23 7.39 1.53
N ILE A 52 -14.30 7.25 0.20
CA ILE A 52 -15.33 6.48 -0.48
C ILE A 52 -15.19 4.99 -0.18
N CYS A 53 -13.98 4.44 -0.31
CA CYS A 53 -13.72 3.04 -0.02
C CYS A 53 -14.04 2.70 1.43
N LEU A 54 -13.66 3.54 2.39
CA LEU A 54 -14.02 3.33 3.79
C LEU A 54 -15.52 3.40 4.03
N GLY A 55 -16.23 4.30 3.34
CA GLY A 55 -17.68 4.41 3.43
C GLY A 55 -18.44 3.14 3.03
N GLN A 56 -17.84 2.25 2.24
CA GLN A 56 -18.45 0.96 1.87
C GLN A 56 -18.29 -0.13 2.94
N THR A 57 -17.40 0.07 3.92
CA THR A 57 -17.17 -0.91 4.97
C THR A 57 -18.30 -0.85 5.99
N LYS A 58 -18.90 -2.01 6.33
CA LYS A 58 -19.97 -2.05 7.34
C LYS A 58 -19.41 -1.59 8.68
N ARG A 59 -20.08 -0.63 9.34
CA ARG A 59 -19.88 -0.40 10.78
C ARG A 59 -20.25 -1.69 11.52
N LYS A 60 -19.37 -2.21 12.37
CA LYS A 60 -19.77 -3.29 13.28
C LYS A 60 -20.80 -2.70 14.24
N SER A 61 -21.96 -3.35 14.40
CA SER A 61 -23.02 -2.90 15.31
C SER A 61 -22.63 -2.91 16.79
N LYS A 62 -21.45 -3.44 17.13
CA LYS A 62 -20.83 -3.47 18.46
C LYS A 62 -19.40 -2.95 18.47
N SER A 63 -19.00 -2.15 17.48
CA SER A 63 -17.68 -1.50 17.50
C SER A 63 -17.59 -0.63 18.75
N SER A 64 -16.57 -0.82 19.58
CA SER A 64 -16.36 0.11 20.70
C SER A 64 -15.97 1.48 20.15
N LEU A 65 -16.25 2.55 20.89
CA LEU A 65 -15.80 3.91 20.52
C LEU A 65 -14.28 3.95 20.30
N ILE A 66 -13.52 3.13 21.05
CA ILE A 66 -12.08 2.99 20.88
C ILE A 66 -11.72 2.27 19.58
N GLU A 67 -12.45 1.23 19.16
CA GLU A 67 -12.25 0.58 17.85
C GLU A 67 -12.60 1.53 16.69
N GLU A 68 -13.66 2.33 16.84
CA GLU A 68 -14.04 3.32 15.83
C GLU A 68 -13.01 4.45 15.75
N VAL A 69 -12.52 4.94 16.89
CA VAL A 69 -11.45 5.92 16.96
C VAL A 69 -10.13 5.32 16.48
N HIS A 70 -9.79 4.08 16.78
CA HIS A 70 -8.57 3.45 16.25
C HIS A 70 -8.62 3.29 14.74
N ASP A 71 -9.72 2.80 14.19
CA ASP A 71 -9.86 2.68 12.74
C ASP A 71 -9.87 4.07 12.09
N THR A 72 -10.63 5.03 12.63
CA THR A 72 -10.73 6.39 12.08
C THR A 72 -9.43 7.18 12.26
N ALA A 73 -8.76 7.08 13.41
CA ALA A 73 -7.46 7.70 13.69
C ALA A 73 -6.32 7.00 12.94
N MET A 74 -6.41 5.71 12.63
CA MET A 74 -5.45 5.07 11.73
C MET A 74 -5.50 5.69 10.32
N TYR A 75 -6.68 6.16 9.88
CA TYR A 75 -6.84 6.84 8.58
C TYR A 75 -6.69 8.37 8.62
N LEU A 76 -7.01 9.02 9.75
CA LEU A 76 -6.96 10.48 9.94
C LEU A 76 -5.70 10.97 10.66
N ALA A 77 -4.93 10.08 11.30
CA ALA A 77 -3.59 10.44 11.73
C ALA A 77 -2.81 10.77 10.48
N ASN A 78 -2.23 11.97 10.45
CA ASN A 78 -1.49 12.58 9.33
C ASN A 78 -0.32 11.75 8.77
N ASN A 79 -0.12 10.53 9.26
CA ASN A 79 0.98 9.65 8.95
C ASN A 79 0.57 8.41 8.13
N CYS A 80 -0.72 8.20 7.84
CA CYS A 80 -1.18 7.16 6.91
C CYS A 80 -1.57 7.77 5.57
N SER A 81 -0.84 7.42 4.51
CA SER A 81 -1.12 7.91 3.17
C SER A 81 -1.22 6.75 2.19
N TRP A 82 -2.15 6.86 1.24
CA TRP A 82 -2.16 5.98 0.09
C TRP A 82 -1.09 6.46 -0.88
N ASP A 83 -0.20 5.56 -1.25
CA ASP A 83 0.81 5.79 -2.26
C ASP A 83 0.33 5.15 -3.56
N ASP A 84 -0.17 5.99 -4.48
CA ASP A 84 -0.70 5.53 -5.79
C ASP A 84 0.40 4.89 -6.65
N GLU A 85 1.67 5.27 -6.43
CA GLU A 85 2.83 4.67 -7.10
C GLU A 85 2.99 3.21 -6.66
N TRP A 86 2.94 2.96 -5.35
CA TRP A 86 3.13 1.61 -4.80
C TRP A 86 1.85 0.81 -4.62
N ASP A 87 0.69 1.41 -4.91
CA ASP A 87 -0.65 0.84 -4.73
C ASP A 87 -0.82 0.30 -3.30
N GLU A 88 -0.33 1.08 -2.33
CA GLU A 88 -0.09 0.61 -0.96
C GLU A 88 -0.28 1.73 0.06
N PHE A 89 -0.69 1.35 1.27
CA PHE A 89 -0.67 2.27 2.39
C PHE A 89 0.74 2.41 2.95
N VAL A 90 1.25 3.64 2.93
CA VAL A 90 2.52 4.06 3.52
C VAL A 90 2.25 4.72 4.86
N TRP A 91 3.09 4.37 5.84
CA TRP A 91 2.96 4.82 7.22
C TRP A 91 4.25 5.50 7.64
N GLU A 92 4.18 6.72 8.14
CA GLU A 92 5.29 7.35 8.84
C GLU A 92 5.24 6.98 10.32
N ILE A 93 6.25 6.26 10.79
CA ILE A 93 6.34 5.85 12.19
C ILE A 93 7.66 6.30 12.82
N GLU A 94 7.63 6.63 14.10
CA GLU A 94 8.84 6.75 14.91
C GLU A 94 9.33 5.35 15.27
N ALA A 95 10.39 4.88 14.62
CA ALA A 95 11.04 3.62 14.99
C ALA A 95 12.13 3.88 16.04
N SER A 96 12.05 3.19 17.19
CA SER A 96 13.10 3.22 18.22
C SER A 96 14.21 2.20 17.97
N GLN A 97 13.85 1.08 17.35
CA GLN A 97 14.73 -0.03 17.01
C GLN A 97 14.40 -0.51 15.60
N ILE A 98 15.44 -0.81 14.82
CA ILE A 98 15.30 -1.39 13.49
C ILE A 98 16.10 -2.70 13.46
N PHE A 99 15.45 -3.76 13.02
CA PHE A 99 16.05 -5.08 12.88
C PHE A 99 16.32 -5.40 11.40
N ASP A 100 17.18 -6.37 11.10
CA ASP A 100 17.28 -6.96 9.77
C ASP A 100 16.32 -8.16 9.59
N GLU A 101 16.44 -8.85 8.46
CA GLU A 101 15.64 -10.02 8.13
C GLU A 101 15.93 -11.26 9.02
N GLU A 102 17.03 -11.23 9.78
CA GLU A 102 17.49 -12.27 10.71
C GLU A 102 17.21 -11.87 12.17
N ASP A 103 16.33 -10.88 12.40
CA ASP A 103 16.03 -10.30 13.72
C ASP A 103 17.28 -9.73 14.44
N LYS A 104 18.37 -9.43 13.72
CA LYS A 104 19.53 -8.75 14.30
C LYS A 104 19.27 -7.26 14.32
N LEU A 105 19.62 -6.64 15.44
CA LEU A 105 19.45 -5.22 15.64
C LEU A 105 20.48 -4.45 14.80
N ILE A 106 20.01 -3.70 13.80
CA ILE A 106 20.88 -2.92 12.90
C ILE A 106 21.02 -1.45 13.29
N ALA A 107 20.04 -0.92 14.03
CA ALA A 107 20.08 0.43 14.54
C ALA A 107 19.27 0.54 15.84
N VAL A 108 19.88 1.20 16.82
CA VAL A 108 19.24 1.72 18.04
C VAL A 108 19.67 3.18 18.14
N GLU A 109 18.72 4.11 18.06
CA GLU A 109 18.70 5.45 18.68
C GLU A 109 17.98 6.56 17.88
N LYS A 110 17.39 7.48 18.68
CA LYS A 110 16.63 8.71 18.40
C LYS A 110 15.61 8.64 17.27
N LYS A 111 14.43 8.07 17.58
CA LYS A 111 13.12 8.40 16.99
C LYS A 111 13.19 8.85 15.52
N GLN A 112 13.71 8.00 14.64
CA GLN A 112 13.72 8.33 13.22
C GLN A 112 12.32 8.06 12.66
N ASN A 113 11.75 9.08 12.01
CA ASN A 113 10.54 8.92 11.22
C ASN A 113 10.90 8.12 9.97
N VAL A 114 10.48 6.86 9.93
CA VAL A 114 10.68 5.97 8.78
C VAL A 114 9.36 5.74 8.06
N LYS A 115 9.42 5.66 6.73
CA LYS A 115 8.29 5.32 5.87
C LYS A 115 8.21 3.81 5.70
N LEU A 116 7.16 3.20 6.24
CA LEU A 116 6.88 1.78 6.03
C LEU A 116 6.29 1.53 4.64
N ASN A 117 6.59 0.35 4.10
CA ASN A 117 6.07 -0.15 2.81
C ASN A 117 6.44 0.70 1.58
N LYS A 118 7.39 1.64 1.71
CA LYS A 118 7.89 2.43 0.59
C LYS A 118 9.36 2.08 0.33
N PRO A 119 9.67 1.34 -0.73
CA PRO A 119 11.05 1.06 -1.12
C PRO A 119 11.83 2.34 -1.46
N PHE A 120 13.12 2.33 -1.14
CA PHE A 120 14.06 3.40 -1.47
C PHE A 120 15.38 2.80 -1.99
N ARG A 121 16.10 3.56 -2.82
CA ARG A 121 17.41 3.13 -3.37
C ARG A 121 18.49 3.20 -2.30
N THR A 122 19.43 2.27 -2.36
CA THR A 122 20.61 2.24 -1.50
C THR A 122 21.87 2.18 -2.36
N PRO A 123 22.40 3.33 -2.81
CA PRO A 123 23.57 3.39 -3.70
C PRO A 123 24.81 2.71 -3.13
N ASP A 124 25.07 2.90 -1.83
CA ASP A 124 26.22 2.35 -1.11
C ASP A 124 25.85 1.07 -0.32
N GLY A 125 24.66 0.52 -0.57
CA GLY A 125 24.15 -0.65 0.13
C GLY A 125 24.55 -1.97 -0.53
N PRO A 126 24.48 -3.10 0.19
CA PRO A 126 24.74 -4.43 -0.36
C PRO A 126 23.71 -4.88 -1.42
N LYS A 127 22.59 -4.16 -1.52
CA LYS A 127 21.48 -4.41 -2.45
C LYS A 127 21.01 -3.10 -3.06
N LYS A 128 20.27 -3.17 -4.16
CA LYS A 128 19.81 -1.99 -4.91
C LYS A 128 18.76 -1.18 -4.15
N PHE A 129 17.86 -1.86 -3.42
CA PHE A 129 16.77 -1.24 -2.69
C PHE A 129 16.70 -1.75 -1.25
N SER A 130 16.15 -0.90 -0.39
CA SER A 130 15.73 -1.24 0.97
C SER A 130 14.29 -0.84 1.19
N VAL A 131 13.62 -1.50 2.12
CA VAL A 131 12.27 -1.13 2.56
C VAL A 131 12.08 -1.48 4.03
N TYR A 132 11.43 -0.59 4.77
CA TYR A 132 11.03 -0.86 6.15
C TYR A 132 9.63 -1.48 6.17
N VAL A 133 9.48 -2.58 6.90
CA VAL A 133 8.22 -3.32 7.00
C VAL A 133 8.07 -3.90 8.40
N LYS A 134 6.83 -4.18 8.81
CA LYS A 134 6.57 -4.93 10.04
C LYS A 134 6.64 -6.43 9.76
N ASN A 135 7.35 -7.18 10.60
CA ASN A 135 7.31 -8.64 10.58
C ASN A 135 6.07 -9.18 11.32
N ASP A 136 5.92 -10.50 11.36
CA ASP A 136 4.86 -11.22 12.10
C ASP A 136 4.87 -10.93 13.61
N LYS A 137 6.04 -10.67 14.19
CA LYS A 137 6.22 -10.29 15.60
C LYS A 137 5.87 -8.82 15.88
N GLY A 138 5.60 -8.03 14.84
CA GLY A 138 5.32 -6.59 14.96
C GLY A 138 6.55 -5.69 14.99
N ASN A 139 7.75 -6.26 14.85
CA ASN A 139 9.01 -5.51 14.79
C ASN A 139 9.18 -4.84 13.43
N VAL A 140 9.79 -3.66 13.41
CA VAL A 140 10.20 -2.98 12.17
C VAL A 140 11.51 -3.59 11.70
N VAL A 141 11.46 -4.26 10.55
CA VAL A 141 12.61 -4.86 9.88
C VAL A 141 12.98 -4.09 8.62
N LYS A 142 14.26 -3.99 8.32
CA LYS A 142 14.81 -3.48 7.06
C LYS A 142 15.09 -4.65 6.13
N VAL A 143 14.30 -4.74 5.06
CA VAL A 143 14.44 -5.76 4.02
C VAL A 143 15.29 -5.19 2.89
N ASN A 144 16.35 -5.91 2.49
CA ASN A 144 17.25 -5.51 1.42
C ASN A 144 17.00 -6.37 0.19
N PHE A 145 16.78 -5.78 -0.99
CA PHE A 145 16.41 -6.54 -2.17
C PHE A 145 16.89 -5.91 -3.48
N GLY A 146 16.85 -6.71 -4.55
CA GLY A 146 17.32 -6.33 -5.88
C GLY A 146 18.85 -6.35 -6.02
N ASP A 147 19.29 -6.48 -7.27
CA ASP A 147 20.70 -6.56 -7.61
C ASP A 147 21.24 -5.17 -8.01
N PRO A 148 22.32 -4.67 -7.39
CA PRO A 148 22.93 -3.38 -7.73
C PRO A 148 23.31 -3.26 -9.22
N ASN A 149 23.78 -4.36 -9.81
CA ASN A 149 24.37 -4.40 -11.15
C ASN A 149 23.36 -4.75 -12.25
N MET A 150 22.13 -5.16 -11.91
CA MET A 150 21.11 -5.51 -12.90
C MET A 150 19.95 -4.52 -12.96
N GLU A 151 19.60 -4.09 -14.17
CA GLU A 151 18.41 -3.29 -14.42
C GLU A 151 17.13 -4.14 -14.37
N ILE A 152 16.05 -3.55 -13.82
CA ILE A 152 14.73 -4.18 -13.77
C ILE A 152 13.98 -3.83 -15.05
N LYS A 153 14.05 -4.74 -16.03
CA LYS A 153 13.39 -4.61 -17.35
C LYS A 153 11.93 -5.07 -17.29
N ARG A 154 11.12 -4.42 -16.46
CA ARG A 154 9.72 -4.82 -16.21
C ARG A 154 8.75 -4.42 -17.32
N ASP A 155 9.14 -3.40 -18.08
CA ASP A 155 8.48 -2.88 -19.28
C ASP A 155 8.46 -3.94 -20.40
N ASP A 156 9.50 -4.77 -20.50
CA ASP A 156 9.54 -5.94 -21.38
C ASP A 156 8.62 -7.06 -20.83
N PRO A 157 7.49 -7.37 -21.49
CA PRO A 157 6.53 -8.35 -20.99
C PRO A 157 7.11 -9.77 -20.89
N GLU A 158 8.02 -10.14 -21.79
CA GLU A 158 8.64 -11.46 -21.82
C GLU A 158 9.66 -11.61 -20.69
N ARG A 159 10.50 -10.59 -20.47
CA ARG A 159 11.44 -10.56 -19.33
C ARG A 159 10.69 -10.59 -18.01
N ARG A 160 9.61 -9.80 -17.89
CA ARG A 160 8.75 -9.78 -16.71
C ARG A 160 8.10 -11.14 -16.46
N LYS A 161 7.52 -11.76 -17.48
CA LYS A 161 6.91 -13.11 -17.38
C LYS A 161 7.95 -14.15 -16.95
N SER A 162 9.13 -14.14 -17.57
CA SER A 162 10.23 -15.05 -17.25
C SER A 162 10.74 -14.89 -15.81
N TYR A 163 10.95 -13.65 -15.36
CA TYR A 163 11.34 -13.39 -13.98
C TYR A 163 10.29 -13.92 -12.99
N ARG A 164 9.02 -13.57 -13.21
CA ARG A 164 7.93 -13.97 -12.33
C ARG A 164 7.79 -15.49 -12.20
N ALA A 165 7.95 -16.22 -13.30
CA ALA A 165 7.90 -17.68 -13.32
C ALA A 165 9.06 -18.31 -12.52
N ARG A 166 10.29 -17.81 -12.71
CA ARG A 166 11.48 -18.36 -12.03
C ARG A 166 11.55 -18.02 -10.54
N HIS A 167 10.90 -16.94 -10.10
CA HIS A 167 10.93 -16.46 -8.73
C HIS A 167 9.64 -16.73 -7.93
N ASN A 168 8.75 -17.58 -8.46
CA ASN A 168 7.49 -17.95 -7.81
C ASN A 168 6.66 -16.73 -7.37
N CYS A 169 6.54 -15.73 -8.24
CA CYS A 169 5.86 -14.47 -7.91
C CYS A 169 4.34 -14.58 -7.78
N ASP A 170 3.79 -15.77 -7.98
CA ASP A 170 2.38 -16.08 -7.72
C ASP A 170 2.15 -16.38 -6.23
N ASN A 171 3.18 -16.84 -5.52
CA ASN A 171 3.19 -16.93 -4.05
C ASN A 171 4.53 -16.42 -3.49
N PRO A 172 4.78 -15.11 -3.52
CA PRO A 172 6.09 -14.56 -3.23
C PRO A 172 6.45 -14.53 -1.74
N GLY A 173 5.53 -14.93 -0.86
CA GLY A 173 5.69 -14.93 0.59
C GLY A 173 5.27 -13.61 1.25
N PRO A 174 5.58 -13.43 2.55
CA PRO A 174 5.15 -12.27 3.32
C PRO A 174 5.96 -11.01 3.00
N LYS A 175 5.40 -9.84 3.35
CA LYS A 175 6.01 -8.52 3.10
C LYS A 175 7.39 -8.33 3.74
N TRP A 176 7.72 -9.04 4.80
CA TRP A 176 9.03 -8.98 5.44
C TRP A 176 10.09 -9.90 4.81
N LYS A 177 9.88 -10.32 3.56
CA LYS A 177 10.87 -11.09 2.78
C LYS A 177 11.20 -10.39 1.47
N ALA A 178 12.46 -10.47 1.06
CA ALA A 178 12.97 -9.82 -0.15
C ALA A 178 12.26 -10.25 -1.45
N ASN A 179 11.80 -11.51 -1.52
CA ASN A 179 11.10 -12.03 -2.71
C ASN A 179 9.78 -11.29 -2.97
N TYR A 180 9.02 -10.95 -1.92
CA TYR A 180 7.79 -10.16 -2.03
C TYR A 180 8.03 -8.85 -2.78
N TRP A 181 9.01 -8.07 -2.32
CA TRP A 181 9.32 -6.76 -2.91
C TRP A 181 9.94 -6.88 -4.29
N SER A 182 10.77 -7.89 -4.53
CA SER A 182 11.31 -8.15 -5.85
C SER A 182 10.19 -8.48 -6.85
N CYS A 183 9.25 -9.35 -6.49
CA CYS A 183 8.09 -9.65 -7.33
C CYS A 183 7.17 -8.44 -7.55
N LYS A 184 7.03 -7.57 -6.55
CA LYS A 184 6.26 -6.31 -6.67
C LYS A 184 6.92 -5.34 -7.66
N MET A 185 8.26 -5.26 -7.66
CA MET A 185 9.01 -4.49 -8.65
C MET A 185 8.86 -5.00 -10.08
N TRP A 186 8.61 -6.29 -10.25
CA TRP A 186 8.35 -6.95 -11.54
C TRP A 186 6.83 -7.11 -11.82
N SER A 187 6.01 -6.17 -11.34
CA SER A 187 4.58 -6.07 -11.66
C SER A 187 4.33 -5.31 -12.97
N LYS A 188 3.06 -5.22 -13.41
CA LYS A 188 2.67 -4.62 -14.69
C LYS A 188 2.71 -3.08 -14.71
N THR A 189 2.89 -2.43 -13.57
CA THR A 189 2.89 -0.97 -13.46
C THR A 189 4.23 -0.40 -13.97
N ASN A 190 4.26 0.59 -14.87
CA ASN A 190 5.51 1.11 -15.47
C ASN A 190 6.27 2.05 -14.52
N VAL A 191 7.61 2.10 -14.54
CA VAL A 191 8.40 2.98 -13.61
C VAL A 191 8.16 4.45 -13.90
N SER A 192 7.89 4.79 -15.16
CA SER A 192 7.52 6.13 -15.59
C SER A 192 6.17 6.60 -15.02
N ASP A 193 5.30 5.66 -14.64
CA ASP A 193 4.04 5.97 -13.92
C ASP A 193 4.29 6.00 -12.39
N LEU A 194 5.52 5.72 -11.96
CA LEU A 194 6.00 5.60 -10.57
C LEU A 194 7.08 6.65 -10.21
N THR A 195 7.42 7.60 -11.09
CA THR A 195 8.42 8.65 -10.82
C THR A 195 7.84 10.01 -11.13
#